data_AF-A0A1Y0HGM6-F1
#
_entry.id   AF-A0A1Y0HGM6-F1
#
_cell.length_a   1.000
_cell.length_b   1.000
_cell.length_c   1.000
_cell.angle_alpha   90.00
_cell.angle_beta   90.00
_cell.angle_gamma   90.00
#
_symmetry.space_group_name_H-M   'P 1'
#
loop_
_entity.id
_entity.type
_entity.pdbx_description
1 polymer ?
#
loop_
_entity_poly.entity_id
_entity_poly.type
_entity_poly.pdbx_seq_one_letter_code
_entity_poly.pdbx_strand_id
1 'polypeptide(L)'
;MLRYVITCLIVLCFLGGCGSKDEKNNNQVIGENSVDKIYQDVIKEDILKNTKDPKAYQAFSWKLLKSSEVVTKRLGKRAVFVDHAYQEKNIYGGLIQRDNIYFIGDSKPSLIIDFDMKKVFEEFLFSQSMRDIFSQTIWNFEILQAQYPKRFTDAVAKENIKDFIYSIHHYSKADQESLIQAITNANNPMFIAKNMAIFLTMRSFPELMEELLFDEITYQGKYK
;
A
#
# COMPACT_ATOMS: atom_id res chain seq x y z
N MET A 1 -32.20 64.27 13.34
CA MET A 1 -31.49 62.98 13.39
C MET A 1 -32.51 61.90 13.76
N LEU A 2 -32.70 60.91 12.87
CA LEU A 2 -33.54 59.69 12.94
C LEU A 2 -33.97 59.32 14.39
N ARG A 3 -35.24 59.20 14.82
CA ARG A 3 -36.52 58.75 14.25
C ARG A 3 -36.51 57.32 13.68
N TYR A 4 -36.94 56.42 14.56
CA TYR A 4 -37.71 55.19 14.33
C TYR A 4 -37.00 53.97 13.72
N VAL A 5 -37.08 52.87 14.49
CA VAL A 5 -37.66 51.55 14.12
C VAL A 5 -36.79 50.47 14.77
N ILE A 6 -37.08 50.17 16.04
CA ILE A 6 -36.81 48.85 16.62
C ILE A 6 -38.14 48.10 16.50
N THR A 7 -38.25 47.26 15.47
CA THR A 7 -39.37 46.34 15.30
C THR A 7 -38.81 44.94 15.12
N CYS A 8 -39.21 44.06 16.03
CA CYS A 8 -39.03 42.62 15.98
C CYS A 8 -39.42 42.02 14.62
N LEU A 9 -38.71 40.98 14.16
CA LEU A 9 -39.33 39.67 13.91
C LEU A 9 -38.27 38.60 13.58
N ILE A 10 -38.30 37.57 14.42
CA ILE A 10 -37.68 36.25 14.23
C ILE A 10 -38.40 35.55 13.07
N VAL A 11 -37.68 35.07 12.05
CA VAL A 11 -38.02 33.84 11.29
C VAL A 11 -36.72 33.19 10.74
N LEU A 12 -36.30 32.13 11.45
CA LEU A 12 -35.82 30.81 11.01
C LEU A 12 -34.89 30.63 9.79
N CYS A 13 -33.81 29.89 10.10
CA CYS A 13 -33.15 28.83 9.32
C CYS A 13 -32.47 29.21 7.99
N PHE A 14 -31.15 29.04 7.91
CA PHE A 14 -30.52 27.81 7.37
C PHE A 14 -28.98 27.97 7.43
N LEU A 15 -28.34 26.96 8.04
CA LEU A 15 -27.00 26.44 7.69
C LEU A 15 -25.78 27.36 7.89
N GLY A 16 -25.13 27.16 9.03
CA GLY A 16 -23.74 27.56 9.28
C GLY A 16 -23.24 26.99 10.61
N GLY A 17 -23.59 25.73 10.89
CA GLY A 17 -23.22 25.05 12.13
C GLY A 17 -21.72 24.88 12.27
N CYS A 18 -21.19 25.52 13.31
CA CYS A 18 -19.91 25.26 13.92
C CYS A 18 -19.92 23.85 14.55
N GLY A 19 -18.88 23.04 14.29
CA GLY A 19 -18.54 21.89 15.11
C GLY A 19 -18.33 20.56 14.38
N SER A 20 -17.11 20.30 13.92
CA SER A 20 -16.48 18.99 14.12
C SER A 20 -14.99 19.19 14.40
N LYS A 21 -14.64 19.07 15.67
CA LYS A 21 -13.32 18.66 16.11
C LYS A 21 -13.16 17.18 15.78
N ASP A 22 -11.93 16.79 15.46
CA ASP A 22 -11.40 15.43 15.48
C ASP A 22 -11.83 14.48 14.34
N GLU A 23 -11.29 14.71 13.15
CA GLU A 23 -10.78 13.60 12.33
C GLU A 23 -9.25 13.60 12.41
N LYS A 24 -8.72 12.87 13.39
CA LYS A 24 -7.33 12.41 13.36
C LYS A 24 -7.17 11.37 12.25
N ASN A 25 -7.03 11.82 11.01
CA ASN A 25 -6.29 11.05 10.02
C ASN A 25 -4.80 11.13 10.42
N ASN A 26 -4.36 10.20 11.27
CA ASN A 26 -2.95 9.97 11.60
C ASN A 26 -2.18 9.35 10.40
N ASN A 27 -2.42 9.86 9.19
CA ASN A 27 -1.45 9.79 8.11
C ASN A 27 -0.53 11.00 8.27
N GLN A 28 0.32 10.96 9.30
CA GLN A 28 1.49 11.82 9.29
C GLN A 28 2.30 11.40 8.08
N VAL A 29 2.20 12.18 7.00
CA VAL A 29 3.24 12.27 5.98
C VAL A 29 4.48 12.71 6.74
N ILE A 30 5.28 11.76 7.20
CA ILE A 30 6.57 12.07 7.80
C ILE A 30 7.43 12.47 6.61
N GLY A 31 7.38 13.76 6.27
CA GLY A 31 7.90 14.32 5.03
C GLY A 31 9.38 14.08 4.82
N GLU A 32 9.94 14.70 3.78
CA GLU A 32 11.33 14.57 3.28
C GLU A 32 12.42 14.45 4.38
N ASN A 33 12.19 15.01 5.57
CA ASN A 33 13.09 14.90 6.73
C ASN A 33 13.24 13.49 7.35
N SER A 34 12.40 12.51 6.98
CA SER A 34 12.47 11.15 7.53
C SER A 34 13.51 10.24 6.88
N VAL A 35 14.04 10.64 5.73
CA VAL A 35 15.00 9.88 4.92
C VAL A 35 16.28 10.70 4.79
N ASP A 36 17.44 10.10 5.05
CA ASP A 36 18.72 10.82 4.91
C ASP A 36 18.89 11.30 3.45
N LYS A 37 19.28 12.57 3.25
CA LYS A 37 19.34 13.22 1.93
C LYS A 37 20.16 12.43 0.89
N ILE A 38 21.25 11.79 1.34
CA ILE A 38 22.10 10.93 0.48
C ILE A 38 21.28 9.82 -0.17
N TYR A 39 20.35 9.20 0.55
CA TYR A 39 19.50 8.15 -0.01
C TYR A 39 18.42 8.68 -0.93
N GLN A 40 17.88 9.85 -0.61
CA GLN A 40 16.93 10.50 -1.50
C GLN A 40 17.57 10.83 -2.84
N ASP A 41 18.79 11.34 -2.84
CA ASP A 41 19.54 11.69 -4.05
C ASP A 41 19.81 10.44 -4.89
N VAL A 42 20.25 9.33 -4.27
CA VAL A 42 20.47 8.04 -4.97
C VAL A 42 19.17 7.47 -5.57
N ILE A 43 18.05 7.54 -4.84
CA ILE A 43 16.74 7.06 -5.32
C ILE A 43 16.24 7.94 -6.48
N LYS A 44 16.36 9.27 -6.35
CA LYS A 44 16.02 10.24 -7.39
C LYS A 44 16.82 9.94 -8.66
N GLU A 45 18.13 9.72 -8.55
CA GLU A 45 18.97 9.33 -9.69
C GLU A 45 18.52 8.01 -10.32
N ASP A 46 18.25 6.98 -9.53
CA ASP A 46 17.84 5.66 -10.03
C ASP A 46 16.53 5.71 -10.82
N ILE A 47 15.58 6.52 -10.36
CA ILE A 47 14.29 6.72 -11.01
C ILE A 47 14.45 7.53 -12.31
N LEU A 48 15.25 8.60 -12.27
CA LEU A 48 15.41 9.52 -13.39
C LEU A 48 16.34 9.00 -14.49
N LYS A 49 17.20 8.00 -14.22
CA LYS A 49 18.20 7.48 -15.17
C LYS A 49 17.63 7.03 -16.53
N ASN A 50 16.36 6.63 -16.55
CA ASN A 50 15.67 6.12 -17.74
C ASN A 50 14.71 7.15 -18.37
N THR A 51 14.63 8.37 -17.83
CA THR A 51 13.67 9.39 -18.27
C THR A 51 14.28 10.34 -19.30
N LYS A 52 13.54 10.59 -20.39
CA LYS A 52 14.00 11.48 -21.48
C LYS A 52 14.00 12.97 -21.11
N ASP A 53 13.18 13.38 -20.15
CA ASP A 53 13.13 14.75 -19.63
C ASP A 53 12.95 14.78 -18.10
N PRO A 54 14.06 14.74 -17.33
CA PRO A 54 14.02 14.79 -15.87
C PRO A 54 13.37 16.07 -15.30
N LYS A 55 13.30 17.16 -16.07
CA LYS A 55 12.72 18.45 -15.64
C LYS A 55 11.19 18.47 -15.74
N ALA A 56 10.59 17.48 -16.43
CA ALA A 56 9.16 17.33 -16.56
C ALA A 56 8.52 16.60 -15.36
N TYR A 57 9.33 16.12 -14.42
CA TYR A 57 8.91 15.36 -13.26
C TYR A 57 8.36 16.26 -12.15
N GLN A 58 7.25 15.86 -11.55
CA GLN A 58 6.78 16.49 -10.30
C GLN A 58 7.65 16.08 -9.11
N ALA A 59 7.60 16.88 -8.04
CA ALA A 59 8.33 16.59 -6.82
C ALA A 59 7.92 15.23 -6.24
N PHE A 60 8.92 14.44 -5.85
CA PHE A 60 8.70 13.16 -5.16
C PHE A 60 7.99 13.40 -3.83
N SER A 61 6.91 12.66 -3.60
CA SER A 61 6.37 12.48 -2.24
C SER A 61 7.24 11.48 -1.50
N TRP A 62 7.53 11.71 -0.22
CA TRP A 62 8.29 10.79 0.63
C TRP A 62 7.37 10.37 1.79
N LYS A 63 7.11 9.07 1.92
CA LYS A 63 6.36 8.49 3.05
C LYS A 63 7.26 7.53 3.82
N LEU A 64 7.39 7.77 5.12
CA LEU A 64 7.91 6.73 6.03
C LEU A 64 6.75 5.79 6.41
N LEU A 65 6.95 4.50 6.16
CA LEU A 65 5.96 3.47 6.53
C LEU A 65 6.04 3.14 8.03
N LYS A 66 4.89 2.92 8.66
CA LYS A 66 4.75 2.48 10.06
C LYS A 66 5.40 1.10 10.29
N SER A 67 5.36 0.23 9.29
CA SER A 67 5.99 -1.10 9.28
C SER A 67 7.52 -1.06 9.20
N SER A 68 8.15 0.10 8.98
CA SER A 68 9.59 0.24 8.71
C SER A 68 10.48 -0.41 9.76
N GLU A 69 10.18 -0.19 11.05
CA GLU A 69 10.99 -0.69 12.16
C GLU A 69 10.90 -2.21 12.28
N VAL A 70 9.69 -2.77 12.15
CA VAL A 70 9.45 -4.22 12.24
C VAL A 70 10.18 -4.94 11.11
N VAL A 71 10.09 -4.42 9.89
CA VAL A 71 10.75 -5.00 8.72
C VAL A 71 12.27 -4.87 8.82
N THR A 72 12.77 -3.71 9.27
CA THR A 72 14.20 -3.48 9.57
C THR A 72 14.74 -4.55 10.51
N LYS A 73 14.04 -4.78 11.63
CA LYS A 73 14.44 -5.74 12.65
C LYS A 73 14.47 -7.17 12.11
N ARG A 74 13.47 -7.55 11.30
CA ARG A 74 13.39 -8.90 10.71
C ARG A 74 14.49 -9.15 9.67
N LEU A 75 14.89 -8.12 8.92
CA LEU A 75 15.97 -8.21 7.92
C LEU A 75 17.38 -8.08 8.50
N GLY A 76 17.52 -7.57 9.73
CA GLY A 76 18.83 -7.23 10.31
C GLY A 76 19.56 -6.11 9.56
N LYS A 77 18.82 -5.29 8.80
CA LYS A 77 19.32 -4.18 7.96
C LYS A 77 18.35 -3.01 8.07
N ARG A 78 18.83 -1.75 8.08
CA ARG A 78 17.95 -0.56 8.09
C ARG A 78 17.00 -0.62 6.89
N ALA A 79 15.69 -0.70 7.12
CA ALA A 79 14.67 -0.61 6.08
C ALA A 79 14.07 0.79 6.16
N VAL A 80 14.43 1.64 5.21
CA VAL A 80 13.74 2.91 4.99
C VAL A 80 12.86 2.69 3.78
N PHE A 81 11.57 2.68 4.02
CA PHE A 81 10.57 2.62 2.98
C PHE A 81 10.34 4.02 2.44
N VAL A 82 10.34 4.13 1.13
CA VAL A 82 9.99 5.35 0.42
C VAL A 82 8.82 4.98 -0.46
N ASP A 83 7.64 5.46 -0.15
CA ASP A 83 6.56 5.54 -1.13
C ASP A 83 6.76 6.86 -1.88
N HIS A 84 6.94 6.78 -3.20
CA HIS A 84 6.98 7.95 -4.04
C HIS A 84 6.01 7.78 -5.19
N ALA A 85 5.15 8.77 -5.41
CA ALA A 85 4.36 8.93 -6.62
C ALA A 85 5.00 10.00 -7.49
N TYR A 86 5.08 9.78 -8.79
CA TYR A 86 5.47 10.80 -9.74
C TYR A 86 4.45 10.93 -10.84
N GLN A 87 4.32 12.13 -11.42
CA GLN A 87 3.52 12.32 -12.63
C GLN A 87 4.48 12.38 -13.82
N GLU A 88 4.50 11.35 -14.66
CA GLU A 88 5.17 11.47 -15.95
C GLU A 88 4.36 12.47 -16.80
N LYS A 89 5.00 13.55 -17.28
CA LYS A 89 4.36 14.47 -18.23
C LYS A 89 4.27 13.78 -19.60
N ASN A 90 3.36 12.83 -19.73
CA ASN A 90 3.20 12.07 -20.96
C ASN A 90 2.65 12.97 -22.08
N ILE A 91 3.13 12.78 -23.30
CA ILE A 91 2.65 13.43 -24.54
C ILE A 91 1.15 13.18 -24.82
N TYR A 92 0.55 12.21 -24.13
CA TYR A 92 -0.89 11.90 -24.17
C TYR A 92 -1.71 12.53 -23.03
N GLY A 93 -1.11 13.38 -22.18
CA GLY A 93 -1.83 14.22 -21.21
C GLY A 93 -2.36 13.54 -19.95
N GLY A 94 -1.96 12.30 -19.66
CA GLY A 94 -2.41 11.55 -18.48
C GLY A 94 -1.38 11.49 -17.36
N LEU A 95 -1.83 11.70 -16.12
CA LEU A 95 -1.10 11.41 -14.88
C LEU A 95 -0.86 9.89 -14.79
N ILE A 96 0.40 9.45 -14.81
CA ILE A 96 0.78 8.06 -14.50
C ILE A 96 1.27 8.01 -13.05
N GLN A 97 0.46 7.48 -12.13
CA GLN A 97 0.90 7.22 -10.75
C GLN A 97 1.66 5.87 -10.70
N ARG A 98 2.86 5.87 -10.13
CA ARG A 98 3.61 4.66 -9.79
C ARG A 98 4.13 4.80 -8.38
N ASP A 99 3.97 3.75 -7.59
CA ASP A 99 4.51 3.65 -6.24
C ASP A 99 5.71 2.69 -6.34
N ASN A 100 6.94 3.20 -6.20
CA ASN A 100 8.10 2.31 -6.03
C ASN A 100 8.50 2.29 -4.56
N ILE A 101 8.84 1.11 -4.06
CA ILE A 101 9.27 0.87 -2.69
C ILE A 101 10.72 0.41 -2.68
N TYR A 102 11.55 1.14 -1.93
CA TYR A 102 12.97 0.84 -1.74
C TYR A 102 13.26 0.30 -0.33
N PHE A 103 14.30 -0.55 -0.22
CA PHE A 103 14.96 -0.90 1.05
C PHE A 103 16.38 -0.34 1.10
N ILE A 104 16.87 0.13 2.25
CA ILE A 104 18.19 0.78 2.38
C ILE A 104 19.13 0.00 3.30
N GLY A 105 19.64 -1.14 2.83
CA GLY A 105 20.63 -1.91 3.59
C GLY A 105 22.03 -1.32 3.48
N ASP A 106 22.64 -0.99 4.64
CA ASP A 106 24.05 -0.65 4.94
C ASP A 106 24.87 0.24 3.99
N SER A 107 24.31 0.75 2.89
CA SER A 107 24.97 1.69 1.97
C SER A 107 24.16 2.05 0.72
N LYS A 108 23.24 1.21 0.24
CA LYS A 108 22.52 1.47 -1.03
C LYS A 108 21.02 1.13 -1.00
N PRO A 109 20.14 2.05 -1.46
CA PRO A 109 18.75 1.75 -1.76
C PRO A 109 18.62 0.64 -2.81
N SER A 110 17.70 -0.29 -2.59
CA SER A 110 17.36 -1.41 -3.49
C SER A 110 15.86 -1.39 -3.76
N LEU A 111 15.47 -1.30 -5.03
CA LEU A 111 14.08 -1.38 -5.47
C LEU A 111 13.53 -2.79 -5.24
N ILE A 112 12.36 -2.90 -4.62
CA ILE A 112 11.75 -4.18 -4.24
C ILE A 112 10.36 -4.36 -4.82
N ILE A 113 9.57 -3.29 -4.84
CA ILE A 113 8.24 -3.27 -5.48
C ILE A 113 8.24 -2.04 -6.41
N ASP A 114 7.91 -2.26 -7.67
CA ASP A 114 7.79 -1.23 -8.72
C ASP A 114 6.36 -1.13 -9.28
N PHE A 115 5.39 -1.61 -8.51
CA PHE A 115 4.00 -1.73 -8.90
C PHE A 115 3.03 -1.27 -7.81
N ASP A 116 1.88 -0.74 -8.22
CA ASP A 116 0.76 -0.41 -7.35
C ASP A 116 0.27 -1.67 -6.62
N MET A 117 0.61 -1.79 -5.34
CA MET A 117 0.32 -3.00 -4.56
C MET A 117 -1.19 -3.26 -4.43
N LYS A 118 -2.02 -2.22 -4.34
CA LYS A 118 -3.48 -2.38 -4.25
C LYS A 118 -4.02 -2.99 -5.53
N LYS A 119 -3.57 -2.49 -6.69
CA LYS A 119 -3.93 -3.01 -8.01
C LYS A 119 -3.40 -4.42 -8.25
N VAL A 120 -2.13 -4.68 -7.96
CA VAL A 120 -1.55 -6.02 -8.20
C VAL A 120 -2.13 -7.06 -7.25
N PHE A 121 -2.43 -6.70 -5.99
CA PHE A 121 -3.12 -7.59 -5.07
C PHE A 121 -4.55 -7.89 -5.52
N GLU A 122 -5.24 -6.92 -6.12
CA GLU A 122 -6.54 -7.15 -6.76
C GLU A 122 -6.40 -8.09 -7.97
N GLU A 123 -5.43 -7.86 -8.86
CA GLU A 123 -5.12 -8.77 -9.99
C GLU A 123 -4.82 -10.19 -9.49
N PHE A 124 -4.07 -10.33 -8.39
CA PHE A 124 -3.77 -11.61 -7.73
C PHE A 124 -5.04 -12.28 -7.22
N LEU A 125 -5.86 -11.57 -6.44
CA LEU A 125 -7.06 -12.14 -5.83
C LEU A 125 -8.06 -12.59 -6.89
N PHE A 126 -8.28 -11.81 -7.95
CA PHE A 126 -9.29 -12.09 -8.98
C PHE A 126 -8.76 -12.99 -10.12
N SER A 127 -7.51 -13.44 -10.06
CA SER A 127 -6.94 -14.36 -11.03
C SER A 127 -7.51 -15.78 -10.91
N GLN A 128 -7.92 -16.36 -12.05
CA GLN A 128 -8.30 -17.77 -12.09
C GLN A 128 -7.14 -18.68 -11.69
N SER A 129 -5.93 -18.42 -12.19
CA SER A 129 -4.76 -19.23 -11.86
C SER A 129 -4.43 -19.20 -10.36
N MET A 130 -4.67 -18.07 -9.67
CA MET A 130 -4.51 -18.02 -8.21
C MET A 130 -5.62 -18.76 -7.48
N ARG A 131 -6.87 -18.67 -7.93
CA ARG A 131 -7.94 -19.54 -7.43
C ARG A 131 -7.56 -21.02 -7.53
N ASP A 132 -7.03 -21.44 -8.67
CA ASP A 132 -6.64 -22.83 -8.91
C ASP A 132 -5.48 -23.25 -8.00
N ILE A 133 -4.44 -22.41 -7.89
CA ILE A 133 -3.26 -22.67 -7.04
C ILE A 133 -3.64 -22.75 -5.56
N PHE A 134 -4.57 -21.91 -5.09
CA PHE A 134 -5.00 -21.90 -3.70
C PHE A 134 -6.18 -22.84 -3.41
N SER A 135 -6.73 -23.53 -4.41
CA SER A 135 -7.90 -24.40 -4.26
C SER A 135 -7.72 -25.55 -3.26
N GLN A 136 -6.49 -25.98 -3.04
CA GLN A 136 -6.13 -27.05 -2.09
C GLN A 136 -5.76 -26.52 -0.70
N THR A 137 -5.81 -25.21 -0.50
CA THR A 137 -5.48 -24.59 0.78
C THR A 137 -6.72 -24.41 1.64
N ILE A 138 -6.52 -24.02 2.91
CA ILE A 138 -7.64 -23.72 3.82
C ILE A 138 -8.44 -22.48 3.42
N TRP A 139 -7.96 -21.69 2.45
CA TRP A 139 -8.58 -20.44 2.06
C TRP A 139 -9.57 -20.60 0.93
N ASN A 140 -10.75 -20.06 1.14
CA ASN A 140 -11.75 -19.89 0.10
C ASN A 140 -11.52 -18.55 -0.61
N PHE A 141 -10.89 -18.60 -1.79
CA PHE A 141 -10.63 -17.41 -2.61
C PHE A 141 -11.91 -16.72 -3.09
N GLU A 142 -13.02 -17.43 -3.28
CA GLU A 142 -14.29 -16.82 -3.67
C GLU A 142 -14.82 -15.92 -2.55
N ILE A 143 -14.70 -16.36 -1.29
CA ILE A 143 -15.04 -15.54 -0.13
C ILE A 143 -14.12 -14.31 -0.04
N LEU A 144 -12.80 -14.51 -0.20
CA LEU A 144 -11.83 -13.40 -0.19
C LEU A 144 -12.14 -12.37 -1.31
N GLN A 145 -12.47 -12.83 -2.51
CA GLN A 145 -12.86 -11.98 -3.64
C GLN A 145 -14.14 -11.17 -3.34
N ALA A 146 -15.13 -11.79 -2.70
CA ALA A 146 -16.37 -11.10 -2.33
C ALA A 146 -16.19 -10.09 -1.17
N GLN A 147 -15.20 -10.32 -0.31
CA GLN A 147 -14.89 -9.47 0.85
C GLN A 147 -13.96 -8.31 0.50
N TYR A 148 -13.01 -8.51 -0.41
CA TYR A 148 -12.00 -7.50 -0.74
C TYR A 148 -12.60 -6.13 -1.15
N PRO A 149 -13.66 -6.03 -1.99
CA PRO A 149 -14.30 -4.74 -2.29
C PRO A 149 -14.90 -4.03 -1.07
N LYS A 150 -15.27 -4.79 -0.02
CA LYS A 150 -15.90 -4.27 1.20
C LYS A 150 -14.88 -3.88 2.28
N ARG A 151 -13.59 -4.14 2.06
CA ARG A 151 -12.53 -3.99 3.07
C ARG A 151 -12.43 -2.61 3.74
N PHE A 152 -12.88 -1.54 3.07
CA PHE A 152 -12.85 -0.19 3.64
C PHE A 152 -14.07 0.15 4.49
N THR A 153 -15.17 -0.58 4.33
CA THR A 153 -16.45 -0.28 4.99
C THR A 153 -16.92 -1.39 5.93
N ASP A 154 -16.36 -2.58 5.82
CA ASP A 154 -16.66 -3.75 6.63
C ASP A 154 -15.40 -4.24 7.35
N ALA A 155 -15.38 -4.07 8.67
CA ALA A 155 -14.26 -4.46 9.52
C ALA A 155 -14.02 -5.97 9.53
N VAL A 156 -15.08 -6.78 9.42
CA VAL A 156 -14.96 -8.25 9.38
C VAL A 156 -14.35 -8.67 8.04
N ALA A 157 -14.82 -8.09 6.94
CA ALA A 157 -14.22 -8.31 5.64
C ALA A 157 -12.73 -7.92 5.63
N LYS A 158 -12.38 -6.75 6.20
CA LYS A 158 -11.00 -6.29 6.32
C LYS A 158 -10.12 -7.29 7.09
N GLU A 159 -10.56 -7.71 8.28
CA GLU A 159 -9.78 -8.64 9.11
C GLU A 159 -9.66 -10.02 8.46
N ASN A 160 -10.66 -10.50 7.71
CA ASN A 160 -10.54 -11.76 6.97
C ASN A 160 -9.48 -11.69 5.86
N ILE A 161 -9.34 -10.55 5.15
CA ILE A 161 -8.25 -10.38 4.17
C ILE A 161 -6.89 -10.34 4.87
N LYS A 162 -6.80 -9.69 6.05
CA LYS A 162 -5.57 -9.71 6.84
C LYS A 162 -5.24 -11.11 7.36
N ASP A 163 -6.23 -11.87 7.84
CA ASP A 163 -6.04 -13.25 8.25
C ASP A 163 -5.47 -14.11 7.11
N PHE A 164 -5.93 -13.90 5.88
CA PHE A 164 -5.34 -14.53 4.70
C PHE A 164 -3.85 -14.16 4.57
N ILE A 165 -3.51 -12.87 4.56
CA ILE A 165 -2.12 -12.40 4.45
C ILE A 165 -1.21 -13.00 5.55
N TYR A 166 -1.64 -12.91 6.81
CA TYR A 166 -0.86 -13.39 7.94
C TYR A 166 -0.81 -14.91 8.03
N SER A 167 -1.79 -15.63 7.49
CA SER A 167 -1.70 -17.09 7.42
C SER A 167 -0.58 -17.55 6.48
N ILE A 168 -0.34 -16.85 5.36
CA ILE A 168 0.75 -17.19 4.43
C ILE A 168 2.12 -17.09 5.12
N HIS A 169 2.28 -16.12 6.04
CA HIS A 169 3.46 -16.03 6.89
C HIS A 169 3.71 -17.30 7.73
N HIS A 170 2.63 -17.98 8.12
CA HIS A 170 2.62 -19.13 9.02
C HIS A 170 2.46 -20.49 8.33
N TYR A 171 2.42 -20.53 6.99
CA TYR A 171 2.33 -21.79 6.26
C TYR A 171 3.50 -22.72 6.60
N SER A 172 3.27 -24.03 6.49
CA SER A 172 4.36 -25.00 6.63
C SER A 172 5.36 -24.82 5.49
N LYS A 173 6.60 -25.30 5.68
CA LYS A 173 7.61 -25.26 4.61
C LYS A 173 7.15 -26.02 3.36
N ALA A 174 6.44 -27.14 3.53
CA ALA A 174 5.92 -27.94 2.42
C ALA A 174 4.85 -27.18 1.62
N ASP A 175 3.92 -26.50 2.31
CA ASP A 175 2.89 -25.68 1.64
C ASP A 175 3.53 -24.50 0.90
N GLN A 176 4.58 -23.90 1.49
CA GLN A 176 5.34 -22.83 0.86
C GLN A 176 6.02 -23.30 -0.43
N GLU A 177 6.75 -24.43 -0.39
CA GLU A 177 7.45 -24.99 -1.56
C GLU A 177 6.46 -25.35 -2.67
N SER A 178 5.33 -25.95 -2.30
CA SER A 178 4.25 -26.29 -3.24
C SER A 178 3.70 -25.05 -3.95
N LEU A 179 3.39 -23.98 -3.20
CA LEU A 179 2.87 -22.74 -3.78
C LEU A 179 3.90 -22.01 -4.62
N ILE A 180 5.17 -21.98 -4.19
CA ILE A 180 6.25 -21.39 -4.99
C ILE A 180 6.37 -22.13 -6.31
N GLN A 181 6.44 -23.46 -6.27
CA GLN A 181 6.54 -24.29 -7.46
C GLN A 181 5.34 -24.05 -8.41
N ALA A 182 4.12 -24.00 -7.87
CA ALA A 182 2.92 -23.79 -8.64
C ALA A 182 2.90 -22.40 -9.33
N ILE A 183 3.31 -21.34 -8.63
CA ILE A 183 3.41 -20.00 -9.22
C ILE A 183 4.51 -19.96 -10.29
N THR A 184 5.66 -20.58 -10.06
CA THR A 184 6.78 -20.58 -11.03
C THR A 184 6.50 -21.37 -12.30
N ASN A 185 5.60 -22.36 -12.24
CA ASN A 185 5.20 -23.15 -13.40
C ASN A 185 4.13 -22.48 -14.28
N ALA A 186 3.70 -21.25 -13.96
CA ALA A 186 2.73 -20.52 -14.77
C ALA A 186 3.33 -20.05 -16.11
N ASN A 187 2.54 -20.07 -17.19
CA ASN A 187 3.03 -19.84 -18.56
C ASN A 187 3.39 -18.38 -18.91
N ASN A 188 3.31 -17.43 -17.98
CA ASN A 188 3.52 -16.00 -18.26
C ASN A 188 4.58 -15.39 -17.32
N PRO A 189 5.75 -14.94 -17.83
CA PRO A 189 6.82 -14.37 -17.01
C PRO A 189 6.40 -13.18 -16.13
N MET A 190 5.55 -12.28 -16.65
CA MET A 190 5.06 -11.12 -15.90
C MET A 190 4.08 -11.53 -14.80
N PHE A 191 3.30 -12.59 -15.06
CA PHE A 191 2.43 -13.21 -14.06
C PHE A 191 3.25 -13.85 -12.93
N ILE A 192 4.34 -14.55 -13.25
CA ILE A 192 5.24 -15.14 -12.24
C ILE A 192 5.82 -14.03 -11.35
N ALA A 193 6.42 -12.99 -11.95
CA ALA A 193 7.14 -11.96 -11.21
C ALA A 193 6.25 -11.24 -10.18
N LYS A 194 5.08 -10.74 -10.62
CA LYS A 194 4.14 -10.02 -9.74
C LYS A 194 3.58 -10.89 -8.62
N ASN A 195 3.12 -12.09 -8.94
CA ASN A 195 2.49 -12.98 -7.96
C ASN A 195 3.51 -13.55 -6.98
N MET A 196 4.74 -13.82 -7.43
CA MET A 196 5.84 -14.22 -6.56
C MET A 196 6.24 -13.09 -5.62
N ALA A 197 6.31 -11.85 -6.11
CA ALA A 197 6.59 -10.69 -5.27
C ALA A 197 5.52 -10.51 -4.18
N ILE A 198 4.23 -10.63 -4.53
CA ILE A 198 3.14 -10.61 -3.53
C ILE A 198 3.29 -11.75 -2.52
N PHE A 199 3.47 -12.99 -2.99
CA PHE A 199 3.58 -14.16 -2.12
C PHE A 199 4.74 -14.03 -1.14
N LEU A 200 5.92 -13.65 -1.63
CA LEU A 200 7.12 -13.46 -0.80
C LEU A 200 6.95 -12.28 0.17
N THR A 201 6.23 -11.23 -0.22
CA THR A 201 5.96 -10.09 0.66
C THR A 201 5.00 -10.49 1.79
N MET A 202 3.89 -11.17 1.49
CA MET A 202 2.99 -11.72 2.54
C MET A 202 3.74 -12.68 3.46
N ARG A 203 4.63 -13.51 2.90
CA ARG A 203 5.43 -14.47 3.67
C ARG A 203 6.45 -13.81 4.57
N SER A 204 7.10 -12.74 4.13
CA SER A 204 8.26 -12.17 4.83
C SER A 204 7.88 -10.97 5.68
N PHE A 205 6.91 -10.17 5.23
CA PHE A 205 6.52 -8.88 5.79
C PHE A 205 4.98 -8.68 5.69
N PRO A 206 4.16 -9.49 6.39
CA PRO A 206 2.71 -9.31 6.38
C PRO A 206 2.27 -7.92 6.87
N GLU A 207 3.04 -7.29 7.76
CA GLU A 207 2.79 -5.93 8.27
C GLU A 207 2.93 -4.87 7.16
N LEU A 208 3.86 -5.10 6.22
CA LEU A 208 4.02 -4.23 5.05
C LEU A 208 2.81 -4.36 4.11
N MET A 209 2.34 -5.58 3.87
CA MET A 209 1.13 -5.81 3.07
C MET A 209 -0.09 -5.17 3.73
N GLU A 210 -0.21 -5.26 5.05
CA GLU A 210 -1.29 -4.64 5.80
C GLU A 210 -1.29 -3.11 5.59
N GLU A 211 -0.13 -2.49 5.74
CA GLU A 211 0.00 -1.04 5.58
C GLU A 211 -0.26 -0.60 4.13
N LEU A 212 0.26 -1.33 3.14
CA LEU A 212 0.08 -0.99 1.73
C LEU A 212 -1.38 -1.16 1.26
N LEU A 213 -2.13 -2.09 1.84
CA LEU A 213 -3.51 -2.36 1.44
C LEU A 213 -4.55 -1.58 2.25
N PHE A 214 -4.27 -1.31 3.53
CA PHE A 214 -5.24 -0.78 4.50
C PHE A 214 -4.78 0.48 5.24
N ASP A 215 -3.56 0.97 4.99
CA ASP A 215 -2.97 2.16 5.63
C ASP A 215 -2.83 2.05 7.18
N GLU A 216 -2.77 0.81 7.71
CA GLU A 216 -2.60 0.48 9.13
C GLU A 216 -1.74 -0.78 9.38
N ILE A 217 -1.32 -1.00 10.64
CA ILE A 217 -0.52 -2.16 11.08
C ILE A 217 -1.08 -2.77 12.38
N THR A 218 -2.41 -2.87 12.47
CA THR A 218 -3.16 -3.10 13.71
C THR A 218 -3.81 -4.48 13.76
N TYR A 219 -3.37 -5.44 12.95
CA TYR A 219 -3.93 -6.80 12.87
C TYR A 219 -4.22 -7.44 14.24
N GLN A 220 -5.45 -7.96 14.40
CA GLN A 220 -5.93 -8.61 15.64
C GLN A 220 -6.45 -10.03 15.40
N GLY A 221 -6.22 -10.58 14.22
CA GLY A 221 -6.78 -11.86 13.83
C GLY A 221 -6.03 -13.07 14.41
N LYS A 222 -6.32 -14.23 13.82
CA LYS A 222 -5.95 -15.55 14.37
C LYS A 222 -4.43 -15.80 14.42
N TYR A 223 -3.67 -15.19 13.52
CA TYR A 223 -2.25 -15.50 13.26
C TYR A 223 -1.30 -14.42 13.77
N LYS A 224 -1.66 -13.74 14.86
CA LYS A 224 -0.86 -12.70 15.50
C LYS A 224 0.37 -13.25 16.23
#